data_AF-W9HPK1-F1
#
_entry.id   AF-W9HPK1-F1
#
_cell.length_a   1.000
_cell.length_b   1.000
_cell.length_c   1.000
_cell.angle_alpha   90.00
_cell.angle_beta   90.00
_cell.angle_gamma   90.00
#
_symmetry.space_group_name_H-M   'P 1'
#
loop_
_entity.id
_entity.type
_entity.pdbx_description
1 polymer ?
#
loop_
_entity_poly.entity_id
_entity_poly.type
_entity_poly.pdbx_seq_one_letter_code
_entity_poly.pdbx_strand_id
1 'polypeptide(L)'
;MSDIIKDMMRQVWQIPRGTKLGPEGRKNPDNFHHYRKWGFTIYRSYYGEESENHWQALLYSLRHQTKLAFGAFEDDEETDQDDRRRVQELFYLDVREDPSQLDGLDARGLREFCNAEKLKETEVIQRASEKLRVSTRPHERKAMADYLFSYVLLADEAVLKNIEKGEFIVKAVSLSWDGHSGWGWVRIPTGYLLELWTFLMWNKYRTEFCITFCGPEADLADSIWPGNLALLGTGTCSEIRQWRHYNNQKDNMY
;
A
#
# COMPACT_ATOMS: atom_id res chain seq x y z
N MET A 1 10.35 -15.72 14.42
CA MET A 1 10.09 -14.65 13.46
C MET A 1 8.64 -14.21 13.62
N SER A 2 8.30 -12.96 13.33
CA SER A 2 6.89 -12.56 13.24
C SER A 2 6.27 -13.30 12.05
N ASP A 3 5.26 -14.13 12.29
CA ASP A 3 4.47 -14.75 11.21
C ASP A 3 3.68 -13.63 10.50
N ILE A 4 4.24 -13.16 9.37
CA ILE A 4 3.71 -12.03 8.59
C ILE A 4 2.27 -12.30 8.17
N ILE A 5 1.99 -13.53 7.74
CA ILE A 5 0.66 -13.94 7.29
C ILE A 5 -0.35 -13.84 8.44
N LYS A 6 0.02 -14.32 9.63
CA LYS A 6 -0.82 -14.20 10.82
C LYS A 6 -1.08 -12.75 11.22
N ASP A 7 -0.10 -11.86 11.09
CA ASP A 7 -0.29 -10.45 11.40
C ASP A 7 -1.14 -9.72 10.35
N MET A 8 -0.98 -10.03 9.06
CA MET A 8 -1.90 -9.57 8.02
C MET A 8 -3.32 -10.09 8.26
N MET A 9 -3.47 -11.36 8.67
CA MET A 9 -4.76 -11.93 9.04
C MET A 9 -5.44 -11.18 10.17
N ARG A 10 -4.71 -10.70 11.18
CA ARG A 10 -5.26 -9.87 12.27
C ARG A 10 -5.81 -8.52 11.79
N GLN A 11 -5.30 -8.00 10.68
CA GLN A 11 -5.76 -6.74 10.08
C GLN A 11 -6.99 -6.96 9.20
N VAL A 12 -6.99 -8.01 8.37
CA VAL A 12 -8.10 -8.30 7.44
C VAL A 12 -9.28 -8.98 8.12
N TRP A 13 -9.06 -9.73 9.20
CA TRP A 13 -10.11 -10.38 9.98
C TRP A 13 -10.46 -9.57 11.21
N GLN A 14 -11.55 -8.80 11.14
CA GLN A 14 -12.04 -8.00 12.25
C GLN A 14 -13.55 -8.15 12.39
N ILE A 15 -13.96 -8.64 13.55
CA ILE A 15 -15.34 -8.94 13.87
C ILE A 15 -15.90 -7.79 14.73
N PRO A 16 -17.09 -7.24 14.41
CA PRO A 16 -17.75 -6.29 15.29
C PRO A 16 -17.92 -6.86 16.71
N ARG A 17 -17.79 -6.00 17.73
CA ARG A 17 -17.96 -6.44 19.12
C ARG A 17 -19.37 -7.01 19.32
N GLY A 18 -19.46 -8.19 19.94
CA GLY A 18 -20.73 -8.84 20.25
C GLY A 18 -21.28 -9.76 19.15
N THR A 19 -20.60 -9.87 18.00
CA THR A 19 -21.00 -10.83 16.96
C THR A 19 -20.73 -12.26 17.42
N LYS A 20 -21.75 -13.12 17.30
CA LYS A 20 -21.61 -14.57 17.49
C LYS A 20 -21.11 -15.18 16.18
N LEU A 21 -19.96 -15.84 16.22
CA LEU A 21 -19.45 -16.60 15.09
C LEU A 21 -20.13 -17.96 15.03
N GLY A 22 -20.37 -18.45 13.82
CA GLY A 22 -20.66 -19.86 13.59
C GLY A 22 -19.48 -20.77 14.02
N PRO A 23 -19.69 -22.10 14.05
CA PRO A 23 -18.61 -23.07 14.27
C PRO A 23 -17.46 -22.83 13.29
N GLU A 24 -16.22 -23.16 13.69
CA GLU A 24 -14.97 -22.97 12.92
C GLU A 24 -14.51 -21.52 12.71
N GLY A 25 -15.23 -20.53 13.28
CA GLY A 25 -14.77 -19.14 13.34
C GLY A 25 -14.44 -18.57 11.95
N ARG A 26 -13.20 -18.13 11.74
CA ARG A 26 -12.78 -17.49 10.48
C ARG A 26 -12.66 -18.44 9.28
N LYS A 27 -12.62 -19.76 9.51
CA LYS A 27 -12.56 -20.77 8.43
C LYS A 27 -13.96 -21.09 7.87
N ASN A 28 -15.02 -20.73 8.59
CA ASN A 28 -16.39 -20.92 8.14
C ASN A 28 -16.77 -19.92 7.03
N PRO A 29 -17.22 -20.40 5.85
CA PRO A 29 -17.66 -19.57 4.73
C PRO A 29 -18.73 -18.53 5.09
N ASP A 30 -19.66 -18.86 5.99
CA ASP A 30 -20.74 -17.95 6.41
C ASP A 30 -20.18 -16.70 7.08
N ASN A 31 -19.01 -16.80 7.71
CA ASN A 31 -18.37 -15.67 8.37
C ASN A 31 -17.46 -14.85 7.43
N PHE A 32 -17.34 -15.21 6.13
CA PHE A 32 -16.41 -14.54 5.21
C PHE A 32 -16.72 -13.08 4.95
N HIS A 33 -17.97 -12.66 5.16
CA HIS A 33 -18.38 -11.25 5.09
C HIS A 33 -17.71 -10.35 6.15
N HIS A 34 -17.01 -10.93 7.14
CA HIS A 34 -16.19 -10.19 8.11
C HIS A 34 -14.76 -9.91 7.63
N TYR A 35 -14.31 -10.56 6.55
CA TYR A 35 -13.03 -10.22 5.93
C TYR A 35 -13.09 -8.83 5.30
N ARG A 36 -11.98 -8.12 5.45
CA ARG A 36 -11.73 -6.82 4.83
C ARG A 36 -10.74 -7.00 3.70
N LYS A 37 -10.87 -6.16 2.68
CA LYS A 37 -9.85 -5.99 1.65
C LYS A 37 -8.64 -5.27 2.24
N TRP A 38 -7.45 -5.62 1.75
CA TRP A 38 -6.22 -4.90 2.06
C TRP A 38 -5.47 -4.54 0.79
N GLY A 39 -4.52 -3.62 0.90
CA GLY A 39 -3.73 -3.12 -0.21
C GLY A 39 -3.72 -1.60 -0.23
N PHE A 40 -3.60 -1.03 -1.42
CA PHE A 40 -3.31 0.39 -1.58
C PHE A 40 -4.38 1.11 -2.40
N THR A 41 -4.63 2.37 -2.02
CA THR A 41 -5.34 3.30 -2.90
C THR A 41 -4.33 3.93 -3.84
N ILE A 42 -4.58 3.88 -5.14
CA ILE A 42 -3.70 4.43 -6.18
C ILE A 42 -4.41 5.54 -6.94
N TYR A 43 -3.72 6.67 -7.09
CA TYR A 43 -4.21 7.85 -7.77
C TYR A 43 -3.44 8.06 -9.08
N ARG A 44 -4.16 8.24 -10.18
CA ARG A 44 -3.60 8.71 -11.44
C ARG A 44 -3.70 10.23 -11.50
N SER A 45 -2.60 10.91 -11.84
CA SER A 45 -2.60 12.38 -12.01
C SER A 45 -2.12 12.86 -13.38
N TYR A 46 -1.93 11.94 -14.32
CA TYR A 46 -1.54 12.27 -15.70
C TYR A 46 -2.43 11.58 -16.73
N TYR A 47 -2.90 12.36 -17.71
CA TYR A 47 -3.95 11.97 -18.67
C TYR A 47 -3.58 12.26 -20.14
N GLY A 48 -2.29 12.20 -20.50
CA GLY A 48 -1.84 12.33 -21.89
C GLY A 48 -2.33 11.21 -22.81
N GLU A 49 -2.19 11.39 -24.13
CA GLU A 49 -2.78 10.52 -25.17
C GLU A 49 -2.41 9.03 -25.01
N GLU A 50 -1.15 8.71 -24.69
CA GLU A 50 -0.67 7.32 -24.51
C GLU A 50 -0.76 6.82 -23.06
N SER A 51 -1.20 7.67 -22.13
CA SER A 51 -1.14 7.38 -20.70
C SER A 51 -2.10 6.28 -20.26
N GLU A 52 -3.17 6.01 -21.02
CA GLU A 52 -4.15 4.97 -20.69
C GLU A 52 -3.55 3.56 -20.75
N ASN A 53 -2.80 3.25 -21.80
CA ASN A 53 -2.18 1.93 -21.95
C ASN A 53 -1.13 1.70 -20.86
N HIS A 54 -0.31 2.72 -20.57
CA HIS A 54 0.67 2.67 -19.50
C HIS A 54 0.03 2.54 -18.12
N TRP A 55 -1.11 3.19 -17.91
CA TRP A 55 -1.88 3.09 -16.68
C TRP A 55 -2.43 1.67 -16.47
N GLN A 56 -3.07 1.08 -17.49
CA GLN A 56 -3.56 -0.31 -17.40
C GLN A 56 -2.43 -1.31 -17.18
N ALA A 57 -1.28 -1.13 -17.84
CA ALA A 57 -0.09 -1.94 -17.64
C ALA A 57 0.45 -1.83 -16.20
N LEU A 58 0.50 -0.62 -15.64
CA LEU A 58 0.89 -0.40 -14.25
C LEU A 58 -0.05 -1.11 -13.27
N LEU A 59 -1.37 -0.95 -13.44
CA LEU A 59 -2.37 -1.61 -12.59
C LEU A 59 -2.29 -3.13 -12.67
N TYR A 60 -2.08 -3.67 -13.87
CA TYR A 60 -1.85 -5.10 -14.08
C TYR A 60 -0.62 -5.58 -13.31
N SER A 61 0.53 -4.90 -13.49
CA SER A 61 1.78 -5.27 -12.84
C SER A 61 1.68 -5.21 -11.32
N LEU A 62 1.12 -4.14 -10.74
CA LEU A 62 0.92 -4.02 -9.29
C LEU A 62 0.09 -5.19 -8.74
N ARG A 63 -1.01 -5.55 -9.41
CA ARG A 63 -1.87 -6.68 -8.97
C ARG A 63 -1.16 -8.02 -9.10
N HIS A 64 -0.55 -8.25 -10.25
CA HIS A 64 0.06 -9.54 -10.57
C HIS A 64 1.28 -9.79 -9.70
N GLN A 65 2.21 -8.82 -9.62
CA GLN A 65 3.43 -8.95 -8.86
C GLN A 65 3.18 -9.03 -7.35
N THR A 66 2.22 -8.26 -6.81
CA THR A 66 1.87 -8.40 -5.38
C THR A 66 1.36 -9.80 -5.06
N LYS A 67 0.60 -10.43 -5.98
CA LYS A 67 0.17 -11.83 -5.79
C LYS A 67 1.33 -12.81 -5.91
N LEU A 68 2.24 -12.62 -6.87
CA LEU A 68 3.44 -13.46 -7.02
C LEU A 68 4.39 -13.35 -5.82
N ALA A 69 4.44 -12.20 -5.16
CA ALA A 69 5.27 -11.98 -3.97
C ALA A 69 4.93 -12.94 -2.80
N PHE A 70 3.72 -13.52 -2.78
CA PHE A 70 3.35 -14.57 -1.81
C PHE A 70 4.03 -15.92 -2.06
N GLY A 71 4.75 -16.08 -3.18
CA GLY A 71 5.64 -17.20 -3.43
C GLY A 71 6.72 -17.35 -2.35
N ALA A 72 7.10 -16.25 -1.68
CA ALA A 72 8.05 -16.25 -0.57
C ALA A 72 7.61 -17.11 0.64
N PHE A 73 6.33 -17.48 0.70
CA PHE A 73 5.74 -18.26 1.80
C PHE A 73 5.20 -19.63 1.35
N GLU A 74 5.48 -20.08 0.11
CA GLU A 74 4.94 -21.34 -0.41
C GLU A 74 5.51 -22.57 0.28
N ASP A 75 6.81 -22.56 0.53
CA ASP A 75 7.53 -23.67 1.17
C ASP A 75 7.76 -23.46 2.67
N ASP A 76 7.10 -22.45 3.26
CA ASP A 76 7.20 -22.17 4.70
C ASP A 76 6.26 -23.08 5.50
N GLU A 77 6.83 -24.08 6.18
CA GLU A 77 6.11 -25.04 7.04
C GLU A 77 5.44 -24.38 8.25
N GLU A 78 5.89 -23.21 8.70
CA GLU A 78 5.28 -22.49 9.82
C GLU A 78 4.05 -21.68 9.39
N THR A 79 3.93 -21.36 8.10
CA THR A 79 2.83 -20.56 7.55
C THR A 79 1.57 -21.41 7.30
N ASP A 80 0.43 -21.03 7.88
CA ASP A 80 -0.88 -21.60 7.50
C ASP A 80 -1.20 -21.24 6.04
N GLN A 81 -1.18 -22.25 5.16
CA GLN A 81 -1.37 -22.08 3.73
C GLN A 81 -2.79 -21.64 3.34
N ASP A 82 -3.81 -21.92 4.17
CA ASP A 82 -5.16 -21.39 3.95
C ASP A 82 -5.20 -19.89 4.24
N ASP A 83 -4.57 -19.47 5.34
CA ASP A 83 -4.44 -18.06 5.69
C ASP A 83 -3.63 -17.31 4.61
N ARG A 84 -2.52 -17.88 4.13
CA ARG A 84 -1.71 -17.31 3.05
C ARG A 84 -2.55 -17.04 1.80
N ARG A 85 -3.26 -18.08 1.30
CA ARG A 85 -4.16 -17.96 0.15
C ARG A 85 -5.24 -16.91 0.38
N ARG A 86 -5.84 -16.90 1.57
CA ARG A 86 -6.89 -15.94 1.92
C ARG A 86 -6.38 -14.51 1.88
N VAL A 87 -5.22 -14.22 2.48
CA VAL A 87 -4.62 -12.89 2.42
C VAL A 87 -4.32 -12.52 0.97
N GLN A 88 -3.70 -13.41 0.20
CA GLN A 88 -3.39 -13.16 -1.21
C GLN A 88 -4.65 -12.80 -2.05
N GLU A 89 -5.77 -13.50 -1.83
CA GLU A 89 -7.05 -13.26 -2.51
C GLU A 89 -7.72 -11.94 -2.11
N LEU A 90 -7.54 -11.50 -0.86
CA LEU A 90 -8.10 -10.25 -0.33
C LEU A 90 -7.34 -8.99 -0.77
N PHE A 91 -6.24 -9.14 -1.50
CA PHE A 91 -5.50 -8.01 -2.05
C PHE A 91 -6.36 -7.20 -3.03
N TYR A 92 -6.37 -5.89 -2.83
CA TYR A 92 -7.18 -4.95 -3.58
C TYR A 92 -6.41 -3.65 -3.85
N LEU A 93 -6.54 -3.15 -5.08
CA LEU A 93 -6.15 -1.79 -5.44
C LEU A 93 -7.41 -0.94 -5.60
N ASP A 94 -7.54 0.08 -4.75
CA ASP A 94 -8.61 1.08 -4.86
C ASP A 94 -8.15 2.17 -5.83
N VAL A 95 -8.69 2.12 -7.05
CA VAL A 95 -8.23 2.94 -8.17
C VAL A 95 -8.99 4.26 -8.21
N ARG A 96 -8.26 5.39 -8.28
CA ARG A 96 -8.80 6.74 -8.38
C ARG A 96 -8.20 7.44 -9.59
N GLU A 97 -9.06 7.80 -10.55
CA GLU A 97 -8.62 8.29 -11.85
C GLU A 97 -9.51 9.41 -12.40
N ASP A 98 -10.24 10.14 -11.56
CA ASP A 98 -11.04 11.30 -12.00
C ASP A 98 -10.15 12.49 -12.40
N PRO A 99 -10.04 12.82 -13.71
CA PRO A 99 -9.15 13.89 -14.17
C PRO A 99 -9.59 15.27 -13.65
N SER A 100 -10.87 15.47 -13.36
CA SER A 100 -11.38 16.78 -12.90
C SER A 100 -10.85 17.17 -11.53
N GLN A 101 -10.38 16.19 -10.75
CA GLN A 101 -9.88 16.37 -9.39
C GLN A 101 -8.38 16.10 -9.26
N LEU A 102 -7.82 15.26 -10.14
CA LEU A 102 -6.50 14.67 -9.97
C LEU A 102 -5.47 15.11 -11.01
N ASP A 103 -5.88 15.68 -12.14
CA ASP A 103 -4.95 16.04 -13.20
C ASP A 103 -3.91 17.07 -12.73
N GLY A 104 -2.64 16.78 -13.01
CA GLY A 104 -1.51 17.61 -12.64
C GLY A 104 -1.12 17.61 -11.15
N LEU A 105 -1.78 16.80 -10.30
CA LEU A 105 -1.39 16.70 -8.90
C LEU A 105 -0.01 16.03 -8.75
N ASP A 106 0.90 16.73 -8.07
CA ASP A 106 2.14 16.17 -7.55
C ASP A 106 1.92 15.46 -6.19
N ALA A 107 2.98 14.94 -5.58
CA ALA A 107 2.88 14.22 -4.31
C ALA A 107 2.32 15.08 -3.17
N ARG A 108 2.62 16.39 -3.16
CA ARG A 108 2.14 17.32 -2.15
C ARG A 108 0.66 17.64 -2.36
N GLY A 109 0.28 17.98 -3.59
CA GLY A 109 -1.11 18.24 -3.98
C GLY A 109 -1.99 17.02 -3.72
N LEU A 110 -1.52 15.82 -4.06
CA LEU A 110 -2.23 14.58 -3.73
C LEU A 110 -2.42 14.41 -2.22
N ARG A 111 -1.39 14.68 -1.43
CA ARG A 111 -1.48 14.58 0.03
C ARG A 111 -2.53 15.53 0.60
N GLU A 112 -2.53 16.78 0.15
CA GLU A 112 -3.52 17.78 0.56
C GLU A 112 -4.94 17.35 0.17
N PHE A 113 -5.12 16.86 -1.06
CA PHE A 113 -6.39 16.28 -1.54
C PHE A 113 -6.87 15.12 -0.66
N CYS A 114 -6.03 14.10 -0.42
CA CYS A 114 -6.39 12.94 0.39
C CYS A 114 -6.75 13.32 1.83
N ASN A 115 -6.03 14.29 2.43
CA ASN A 115 -6.33 14.76 3.78
C ASN A 115 -7.68 15.51 3.85
N ALA A 116 -8.02 16.29 2.82
CA ALA A 116 -9.34 16.91 2.71
C ALA A 116 -10.46 15.86 2.56
N GLU A 117 -10.26 14.82 1.75
CA GLU A 117 -11.23 13.73 1.60
C GLU A 117 -11.42 12.94 2.91
N LYS A 118 -10.33 12.62 3.62
CA LYS A 118 -10.40 11.94 4.93
C LYS A 118 -11.21 12.73 5.97
N LEU A 119 -11.16 14.06 5.94
CA LEU A 119 -11.96 14.90 6.83
C LEU A 119 -13.46 14.78 6.53
N LYS A 120 -13.84 14.61 5.26
CA LYS A 120 -15.24 14.38 4.86
C LYS A 120 -15.73 12.99 5.26
N GLU A 121 -14.85 12.00 5.28
CA GLU A 121 -15.14 10.62 5.72
C GLU A 121 -15.15 10.43 7.25
N THR A 122 -15.17 11.52 8.03
CA THR A 122 -15.15 11.48 9.49
C THR A 122 -16.38 12.16 10.08
N GLU A 123 -17.16 11.41 10.85
CA GLU A 123 -18.28 11.94 11.63
C GLU A 123 -17.87 12.13 13.10
N VAL A 124 -18.40 13.17 13.74
CA VAL A 124 -18.22 13.40 15.17
C VAL A 124 -19.48 12.90 15.89
N ILE A 125 -19.36 11.77 16.58
CA ILE A 125 -20.42 11.22 17.41
C ILE A 125 -20.19 11.67 18.84
N GLN A 126 -21.22 12.24 19.46
CA GLN A 126 -21.19 12.58 20.88
C GLN A 126 -21.72 11.40 21.69
N ARG A 127 -20.88 10.84 22.56
CA ARG A 127 -21.25 9.75 23.45
C ARG A 127 -20.96 10.17 24.89
N ALA A 128 -22.03 10.43 25.65
CA ALA A 128 -21.95 11.08 26.95
C ALA A 128 -21.14 12.40 26.87
N SER A 129 -20.05 12.53 27.63
CA SER A 129 -19.16 13.70 27.66
C SER A 129 -18.05 13.67 26.61
N GLU A 130 -17.92 12.59 25.82
CA GLU A 130 -16.82 12.43 24.85
C GLU A 130 -17.29 12.69 23.41
N LYS A 131 -16.48 13.45 22.66
CA LYS A 131 -16.63 13.61 21.20
C LYS A 131 -15.72 12.60 20.52
N LEU A 132 -16.29 11.57 19.93
CA LEU A 132 -15.56 10.54 19.21
C LEU A 132 -15.61 10.83 17.71
N ARG A 133 -14.43 10.90 17.07
CA ARG A 133 -14.33 10.90 15.60
C ARG A 133 -14.41 9.47 15.10
N VAL A 134 -15.38 9.17 14.26
CA VAL A 134 -15.61 7.85 13.69
C VAL A 134 -15.57 7.94 12.17
N SER A 135 -14.82 7.04 11.55
CA SER A 135 -14.76 6.96 10.09
C SER A 135 -16.03 6.32 9.54
N THR A 136 -16.67 7.00 8.58
CA THR A 136 -17.85 6.54 7.84
C THR A 136 -17.50 5.54 6.73
N ARG A 137 -16.21 5.29 6.51
CA ARG A 137 -15.73 4.38 5.47
C ARG A 137 -16.32 2.98 5.65
N PRO A 138 -16.70 2.27 4.56
CA PRO A 138 -17.20 0.91 4.64
C PRO A 138 -16.23 -0.02 5.37
N HIS A 139 -16.74 -0.94 6.20
CA HIS A 139 -15.93 -1.89 6.99
C HIS A 139 -14.93 -2.66 6.13
N GLU A 140 -15.35 -3.09 4.93
CA GLU A 140 -14.51 -3.83 3.98
C GLU A 140 -13.23 -3.07 3.59
N ARG A 141 -13.23 -1.73 3.62
CA ARG A 141 -12.09 -0.88 3.24
C ARG A 141 -11.29 -0.35 4.44
N LYS A 142 -11.63 -0.75 5.68
CA LYS A 142 -10.90 -0.33 6.90
C LYS A 142 -9.58 -1.07 7.11
N ALA A 143 -9.15 -1.91 6.17
CA ALA A 143 -7.82 -2.53 6.15
C ALA A 143 -7.00 -2.10 4.93
N MET A 144 -7.28 -0.93 4.34
CA MET A 144 -6.45 -0.33 3.28
C MET A 144 -5.30 0.48 3.88
N ALA A 145 -4.18 0.60 3.15
CA ALA A 145 -2.96 1.29 3.61
C ALA A 145 -3.19 2.76 3.98
N ASP A 146 -4.09 3.44 3.26
CA ASP A 146 -4.38 4.85 3.51
C ASP A 146 -5.13 5.04 4.84
N TYR A 147 -5.86 4.02 5.29
CA TYR A 147 -6.57 3.98 6.58
C TYR A 147 -5.66 3.53 7.73
N LEU A 148 -4.94 2.41 7.54
CA LEU A 148 -4.14 1.81 8.62
C LEU A 148 -2.80 2.52 8.84
N PHE A 149 -2.17 2.99 7.77
CA PHE A 149 -0.78 3.46 7.79
C PHE A 149 -0.62 4.89 7.29
N SER A 150 -1.67 5.48 6.73
CA SER A 150 -1.63 6.79 6.07
C SER A 150 -0.75 6.80 4.81
N TYR A 151 -0.78 5.74 4.01
CA TYR A 151 -0.04 5.64 2.75
C TYR A 151 -0.95 5.46 1.52
N VAL A 152 -0.59 6.12 0.42
CA VAL A 152 -1.23 5.98 -0.89
C VAL A 152 -0.18 5.80 -1.98
N LEU A 153 -0.61 5.39 -3.16
CA LEU A 153 0.22 5.32 -4.36
C LEU A 153 -0.15 6.43 -5.34
N LEU A 154 0.84 6.97 -6.03
CA LEU A 154 0.70 8.01 -7.05
C LEU A 154 1.33 7.54 -8.37
N ALA A 155 0.56 7.67 -9.45
CA ALA A 155 1.00 7.51 -10.83
C ALA A 155 0.86 8.84 -11.56
N ASP A 156 1.95 9.61 -11.51
CA ASP A 156 2.10 10.88 -12.23
C ASP A 156 2.73 10.66 -13.61
N GLU A 157 3.00 11.76 -14.32
CA GLU A 157 3.58 11.72 -15.66
C GLU A 157 4.91 10.93 -15.70
N ALA A 158 5.77 11.13 -14.71
CA ALA A 158 7.06 10.44 -14.63
C ALA A 158 6.86 8.93 -14.46
N VAL A 159 5.93 8.51 -13.59
CA VAL A 159 5.58 7.10 -13.41
C VAL A 159 5.09 6.48 -14.72
N LEU A 160 4.15 7.11 -15.42
CA LEU A 160 3.57 6.53 -16.63
C LEU A 160 4.58 6.51 -17.80
N LYS A 161 5.48 7.48 -17.90
CA LYS A 161 6.60 7.46 -18.87
C LYS A 161 7.66 6.39 -18.57
N ASN A 162 7.79 5.94 -17.31
CA ASN A 162 8.70 4.85 -16.97
C ASN A 162 8.19 3.50 -17.50
N ILE A 163 6.87 3.31 -17.53
CA ILE A 163 6.25 2.08 -18.06
C ILE A 163 6.59 1.89 -19.54
N GLU A 164 6.58 2.97 -20.33
CA GLU A 164 7.01 2.96 -21.74
C GLU A 164 8.44 2.40 -21.90
N LYS A 165 9.32 2.72 -20.96
CA LYS A 165 10.71 2.25 -20.92
C LYS A 165 10.87 0.84 -20.33
N GLY A 166 9.76 0.19 -19.95
CA GLY A 166 9.75 -1.10 -19.27
C GLY A 166 10.15 -1.03 -17.79
N GLU A 167 10.16 0.16 -17.19
CA GLU A 167 10.43 0.37 -15.77
C GLU A 167 9.11 0.42 -14.98
N PHE A 168 8.82 -0.63 -14.23
CA PHE A 168 7.58 -0.73 -13.45
C PHE A 168 7.79 -0.21 -12.03
N ILE A 169 7.63 1.11 -11.89
CA ILE A 169 7.87 1.86 -10.66
C ILE A 169 6.66 2.76 -10.39
N VAL A 170 6.23 2.83 -9.13
CA VAL A 170 5.16 3.73 -8.66
C VAL A 170 5.69 4.61 -7.53
N LYS A 171 5.05 5.74 -7.24
CA LYS A 171 5.40 6.54 -6.05
C LYS A 171 4.54 6.12 -4.86
N ALA A 172 5.18 5.80 -3.73
CA ALA A 172 4.48 5.70 -2.44
C ALA A 172 4.54 7.05 -1.73
N VAL A 173 3.40 7.51 -1.24
CA VAL A 173 3.25 8.83 -0.60
C VAL A 173 2.69 8.66 0.80
N SER A 174 3.35 9.27 1.78
CA SER A 174 2.92 9.36 3.17
C SER A 174 2.02 10.56 3.39
N LEU A 175 0.79 10.32 3.83
CA LEU A 175 -0.19 11.35 4.14
C LEU A 175 0.10 12.02 5.50
N SER A 176 0.74 11.29 6.42
CA SER A 176 1.15 11.75 7.75
C SER A 176 2.50 12.47 7.77
N TRP A 177 3.15 12.66 6.60
CA TRP A 177 4.44 13.33 6.50
C TRP A 177 4.43 14.72 7.16
N ASP A 178 5.38 14.95 8.06
CA ASP A 178 5.46 16.14 8.89
C ASP A 178 6.53 17.14 8.45
N GLY A 179 7.18 16.89 7.31
CA GLY A 179 8.28 17.73 6.79
C GLY A 179 9.67 17.39 7.34
N HIS A 180 9.78 16.55 8.38
CA HIS A 180 11.05 16.31 9.07
C HIS A 180 11.76 15.03 8.57
N SER A 181 10.99 14.06 8.11
CA SER A 181 11.44 12.72 7.71
C SER A 181 11.78 12.60 6.22
N GLY A 182 12.34 13.65 5.60
CA GLY A 182 12.54 13.73 4.13
C GLY A 182 11.35 14.40 3.43
N TRP A 183 10.96 13.89 2.25
CA TRP A 183 9.95 14.54 1.38
C TRP A 183 8.56 13.88 1.40
N GLY A 184 8.39 12.83 2.19
CA GLY A 184 7.10 12.15 2.34
C GLY A 184 6.67 11.32 1.14
N TRP A 185 7.54 11.10 0.16
CA TRP A 185 7.31 10.17 -0.95
C TRP A 185 8.61 9.50 -1.41
N VAL A 186 8.49 8.33 -2.01
CA VAL A 186 9.61 7.60 -2.63
C VAL A 186 9.13 6.78 -3.81
N ARG A 187 10.00 6.56 -4.81
CA ARG A 187 9.73 5.63 -5.93
C ARG A 187 9.96 4.19 -5.44
N ILE A 188 8.99 3.32 -5.66
CA ILE A 188 9.07 1.89 -5.32
C ILE A 188 8.82 1.04 -6.57
N PRO A 189 9.56 -0.06 -6.77
CA PRO A 189 9.22 -1.04 -7.79
C PRO A 189 7.85 -1.67 -7.49
N THR A 190 7.09 -2.02 -8.52
CA THR A 190 5.75 -2.62 -8.34
C THR A 190 5.79 -3.99 -7.65
N GLY A 191 6.92 -4.69 -7.69
CA GLY A 191 7.14 -5.97 -7.00
C GLY A 191 7.29 -5.84 -5.48
N TYR A 192 7.57 -4.65 -4.98
CA TYR A 192 7.91 -4.41 -3.57
C TYR A 192 6.69 -4.01 -2.73
N LEU A 193 5.46 -4.08 -3.27
CA LEU A 193 4.26 -3.67 -2.52
C LEU A 193 4.00 -4.51 -1.26
N LEU A 194 4.20 -5.83 -1.32
CA LEU A 194 4.04 -6.70 -0.14
C LEU A 194 5.12 -6.42 0.91
N GLU A 195 6.31 -6.07 0.45
CA GLU A 195 7.42 -5.69 1.32
C GLU A 195 7.15 -4.35 2.00
N LEU A 196 6.67 -3.34 1.25
CA LEU A 196 6.23 -2.07 1.80
C LEU A 196 5.11 -2.28 2.82
N TRP A 197 4.11 -3.11 2.50
CA TRP A 197 3.03 -3.45 3.44
C TRP A 197 3.58 -4.00 4.76
N THR A 198 4.47 -4.98 4.66
CA THR A 198 5.12 -5.61 5.81
C THR A 198 5.90 -4.58 6.63
N PHE A 199 6.62 -3.69 5.96
CA PHE A 199 7.40 -2.64 6.61
C PHE A 199 6.52 -1.65 7.38
N LEU A 200 5.41 -1.22 6.77
CA LEU A 200 4.43 -0.33 7.40
C LEU A 200 3.76 -1.01 8.60
N MET A 201 3.44 -2.30 8.48
CA MET A 201 2.84 -3.08 9.55
C MET A 201 3.74 -3.18 10.78
N TRP A 202 5.05 -3.40 10.60
CA TRP A 202 6.01 -3.47 11.70
C TRP A 202 6.28 -2.12 12.35
N ASN A 203 6.09 -1.02 11.61
CA ASN A 203 6.28 0.35 12.07
C ASN A 203 4.96 1.12 12.27
N LYS A 204 3.85 0.42 12.53
CA LYS A 204 2.48 0.99 12.54
C LYS A 204 2.27 2.20 13.46
N TYR A 205 3.16 2.44 14.43
CA TYR A 205 3.07 3.57 15.35
C TYR A 205 3.89 4.80 14.91
N ARG A 206 4.74 4.65 13.89
CA ARG A 206 5.67 5.68 13.40
C ARG A 206 5.84 5.57 11.88
N THR A 207 4.73 5.40 11.15
CA THR A 207 4.76 5.16 9.71
C THR A 207 5.30 6.35 8.93
N GLU A 208 5.23 7.56 9.50
CA GLU A 208 5.82 8.78 8.94
C GLU A 208 7.35 8.72 8.73
N PHE A 209 8.03 7.75 9.36
CA PHE A 209 9.48 7.53 9.21
C PHE A 209 9.83 6.38 8.27
N CYS A 210 8.85 5.67 7.67
CA CYS A 210 9.12 4.48 6.87
C CYS A 210 9.71 4.76 5.47
N ILE A 211 9.67 5.99 4.96
CA ILE A 211 10.23 6.30 3.64
C ILE A 211 11.14 7.52 3.70
N THR A 212 11.97 7.58 4.75
CA THR A 212 12.90 8.68 4.97
C THR A 212 13.91 8.79 3.84
N PHE A 213 14.23 10.02 3.47
CA PHE A 213 15.25 10.30 2.47
C PHE A 213 16.10 11.50 2.89
N CYS A 214 17.40 11.24 3.04
CA CYS A 214 18.41 12.22 3.41
C CYS A 214 19.04 12.80 2.12
N GLY A 215 18.38 13.76 1.48
CA GLY A 215 18.88 14.42 0.27
C GLY A 215 17.87 15.43 -0.30
N PRO A 216 18.25 16.21 -1.34
CA PRO A 216 17.32 17.07 -2.08
C PRO A 216 16.15 16.29 -2.70
N GLU A 217 14.97 16.91 -2.81
CA GLU A 217 13.79 16.24 -3.40
C GLU A 217 14.03 15.79 -4.84
N ALA A 218 14.82 16.58 -5.59
CA ALA A 218 15.17 16.26 -6.97
C ALA A 218 15.84 14.88 -7.09
N ASP A 219 16.60 14.45 -6.08
CA ASP A 219 17.29 13.16 -6.09
C ASP A 219 16.30 11.99 -5.94
N LEU A 220 15.08 12.21 -5.43
CA LEU A 220 14.02 11.20 -5.41
C LEU A 220 13.47 10.89 -6.81
N ALA A 221 13.64 11.79 -7.78
CA ALA A 221 13.31 11.51 -9.16
C ALA A 221 14.17 10.36 -9.70
N ASP A 222 15.41 10.26 -9.23
CA ASP A 222 16.36 9.21 -9.63
C ASP A 222 16.42 8.06 -8.64
N SER A 223 16.13 8.29 -7.36
CA SER A 223 16.27 7.28 -6.30
C SER A 223 15.08 6.31 -6.26
N ILE A 224 15.39 5.02 -6.21
CA ILE A 224 14.41 3.94 -6.10
C ILE A 224 14.61 3.23 -4.76
N TRP A 225 13.52 3.05 -4.03
CA TRP A 225 13.52 2.39 -2.73
C TRP A 225 14.08 0.97 -2.87
N PRO A 226 15.16 0.63 -2.16
CA PRO A 226 15.84 -0.65 -2.33
C PRO A 226 15.10 -1.83 -1.70
N GLY A 227 13.97 -1.60 -1.04
CA GLY A 227 13.41 -2.52 -0.06
C GLY A 227 14.08 -2.37 1.30
N ASN A 228 13.64 -3.15 2.28
CA ASN A 228 14.27 -3.21 3.59
C ASN A 228 15.02 -4.54 3.72
N LEU A 229 16.34 -4.47 3.86
CA LEU A 229 17.22 -5.65 3.96
C LEU A 229 16.92 -6.55 5.18
N ALA A 230 16.18 -6.06 6.18
CA ALA A 230 15.73 -6.83 7.33
C ALA A 230 14.41 -7.60 7.07
N LEU A 231 13.80 -7.45 5.88
CA LEU A 231 12.60 -8.17 5.45
C LEU A 231 12.96 -9.36 4.55
N LEU A 232 11.98 -10.25 4.35
CA LEU A 232 12.08 -11.47 3.53
C LEU A 232 12.37 -11.21 2.04
N GLY A 233 12.48 -9.95 1.60
CA GLY A 233 12.76 -9.59 0.21
C GLY A 233 11.70 -10.12 -0.76
N THR A 234 10.41 -9.94 -0.43
CA THR A 234 9.30 -10.55 -1.18
C THR A 234 9.25 -10.12 -2.64
N GLY A 235 9.89 -8.98 -2.98
CA GLY A 235 10.08 -8.54 -4.36
C GLY A 235 10.76 -9.59 -5.25
N THR A 236 11.68 -10.39 -4.70
CA THR A 236 12.43 -11.42 -5.43
C THR A 236 11.55 -12.50 -6.08
N CYS A 237 10.38 -12.78 -5.51
CA CYS A 237 9.41 -13.73 -6.06
C CYS A 237 8.52 -13.15 -7.15
N SER A 238 8.52 -11.83 -7.32
CA SER A 238 7.59 -11.10 -8.18
C SER A 238 8.26 -10.37 -9.34
N GLU A 239 9.58 -10.17 -9.25
CA GLU A 239 10.37 -9.52 -10.29
C GLU A 239 11.08 -10.55 -11.16
N ILE A 240 11.17 -10.26 -12.46
CA ILE A 240 11.78 -11.14 -13.46
C ILE A 240 13.32 -11.17 -13.31
N ARG A 241 13.92 -10.25 -12.55
CA ARG A 241 15.37 -10.07 -12.44
C ARG A 241 15.79 -10.28 -10.99
N GLN A 242 16.99 -10.82 -10.75
CA GLN A 242 17.56 -11.07 -9.42
C GLN A 242 18.58 -9.97 -9.04
N TRP A 243 18.43 -9.34 -7.86
CA TRP A 243 19.30 -8.29 -7.25
C TRP A 243 19.51 -6.96 -8.02
N ARG A 244 19.79 -5.85 -7.28
CA ARG A 244 19.96 -4.42 -7.71
C ARG A 244 19.56 -4.14 -9.17
N HIS A 245 18.29 -3.81 -9.36
CA HIS A 245 17.64 -3.82 -10.68
C HIS A 245 17.75 -2.51 -11.45
N TYR A 246 17.94 -1.41 -10.74
CA TYR A 246 18.06 -0.08 -11.29
C TYR A 246 19.39 0.52 -10.86
N ASN A 247 20.09 1.18 -11.79
CA ASN A 247 21.40 1.80 -11.51
C ASN A 247 21.36 2.80 -10.33
N ASN A 248 20.16 3.28 -9.99
CA ASN A 248 19.93 4.28 -8.94
C ASN A 248 19.32 3.68 -7.66
N GLN A 249 19.18 2.35 -7.56
CA GLN A 249 18.81 1.66 -6.33
C GLN A 249 20.07 1.58 -5.43
N LYS A 250 20.24 2.58 -4.54
CA LYS A 250 21.39 2.67 -3.63
C LYS A 250 21.01 2.23 -2.22
N ASP A 251 21.86 1.41 -1.60
CA ASP A 251 21.67 0.89 -0.23
C ASP A 251 21.69 1.99 0.87
N ASN A 252 22.02 3.23 0.51
CA ASN A 252 22.21 4.34 1.47
C ASN A 252 20.95 5.21 1.67
N MET A 253 19.76 4.62 1.61
CA MET A 253 18.55 5.28 2.15
C MET A 253 18.45 4.98 3.65
N TYR A 254 19.31 5.62 4.44
CA TYR A 254 19.21 5.69 5.90
C TYR A 254 19.21 7.15 6.34
#